data_AF-A0A1E3X3W9-F1
#
_entry.id   AF-A0A1E3X3W9-F1
#
_cell.length_a   1.000
_cell.length_b   1.000
_cell.length_c   1.000
_cell.angle_alpha   90.00
_cell.angle_beta   90.00
_cell.angle_gamma   90.00
#
_symmetry.space_group_name_H-M   'P 1'
#
loop_
_entity.id
_entity.type
_entity.pdbx_description
1 polymer ?
#
loop_
_entity_poly.entity_id
_entity_poly.type
_entity_poly.pdbx_seq_one_letter_code
_entity_poly.pdbx_strand_id
1 'polypeptide(L)'
;MKVSFRLTCICVLLVVAVGVDCSVSAREFRSIKSIPTPKALPEKAEAVAEMQPVDRKIVEKAVNKLMGAWNKASLEDFLGEGFFDKSRLVDAIDDKVPRDASLRILSIQGIQTLTQNVQPDASGREWVVSTVSATVKTQLEFNDATRGFQRREGVNEYIFRVRQKKK
;
A
#
# COMPACT_ATOMS: atom_id res chain seq x y z
N MET A 1 -26.37 62.66 -44.08
CA MET A 1 -27.31 63.41 -43.22
C MET A 1 -26.60 63.69 -41.89
N LYS A 2 -26.34 64.97 -41.60
CA LYS A 2 -25.79 65.44 -40.32
C LYS A 2 -26.92 65.51 -39.30
N VAL A 3 -26.73 64.98 -38.10
CA VAL A 3 -27.30 65.58 -36.88
C VAL A 3 -26.28 65.42 -35.76
N SER A 4 -25.72 66.54 -35.34
CA SER A 4 -25.02 66.71 -34.07
C SER A 4 -26.04 67.23 -33.07
N PHE A 5 -26.10 66.68 -31.86
CA PHE A 5 -26.64 67.41 -30.72
C PHE A 5 -25.73 67.23 -29.52
N ARG A 6 -25.40 68.39 -28.95
CA ARG A 6 -24.37 68.59 -27.94
C ARG A 6 -24.97 68.46 -26.53
N LEU A 7 -24.02 68.37 -25.60
CA LEU A 7 -23.95 69.18 -24.38
C LEU A 7 -24.40 68.53 -23.07
N THR A 8 -23.39 68.38 -22.20
CA THR A 8 -23.40 68.64 -20.75
C THR A 8 -24.24 67.76 -19.84
N CYS A 9 -23.55 66.89 -19.11
CA CYS A 9 -23.54 66.90 -17.64
C CYS A 9 -22.19 66.31 -17.20
N ILE A 10 -21.27 67.16 -16.71
CA ILE A 10 -21.04 67.37 -15.26
C ILE A 10 -20.24 66.18 -14.70
N CYS A 11 -18.92 66.38 -14.54
CA CYS A 11 -18.25 66.40 -13.24
C CYS A 11 -18.26 65.01 -12.57
N VAL A 12 -17.14 64.36 -12.24
CA VAL A 12 -15.96 64.85 -11.53
C VAL A 12 -15.27 63.56 -10.99
N LEU A 13 -14.00 63.67 -10.59
CA LEU A 13 -13.25 62.78 -9.69
C LEU A 13 -12.48 61.57 -10.25
N LEU A 14 -11.16 61.70 -9.98
CA LEU A 14 -10.26 60.72 -9.37
C LEU A 14 -9.49 59.78 -10.30
N VAL A 15 -8.38 60.34 -10.78
CA VAL A 15 -7.07 59.69 -10.80
C VAL A 15 -6.82 59.01 -9.45
N VAL A 16 -6.81 57.67 -9.43
CA VAL A 16 -6.08 56.89 -8.42
C VAL A 16 -5.27 55.84 -9.15
N ALA A 17 -4.01 56.16 -9.40
CA ALA A 17 -3.00 55.18 -9.74
C ALA A 17 -2.66 54.40 -8.45
N VAL A 18 -3.30 53.25 -8.22
CA VAL A 18 -2.85 52.28 -7.21
C VAL A 18 -2.00 51.25 -7.95
N GLY A 19 -0.70 51.29 -7.67
CA GLY A 19 0.22 50.23 -8.05
C GLY A 19 -0.23 48.91 -7.44
N VAL A 20 -0.48 47.93 -8.30
CA VAL A 20 -0.67 46.55 -7.88
C VAL A 20 0.69 45.88 -7.98
N ASP A 21 1.45 45.96 -6.89
CA ASP A 21 2.58 45.05 -6.66
C ASP A 21 2.01 43.64 -6.49
N CYS A 22 2.08 42.86 -7.57
CA CYS A 22 1.75 41.45 -7.54
C CYS A 22 2.84 40.74 -6.74
N SER A 23 2.61 40.60 -5.42
CA SER A 23 3.39 39.72 -4.56
C SER A 23 3.14 38.27 -4.99
N VAL A 24 3.91 37.81 -5.97
CA VAL A 24 4.04 36.40 -6.33
C VAL A 24 4.65 35.66 -5.15
N SER A 25 3.80 35.14 -4.26
CA SER A 25 4.22 34.24 -3.19
C SER A 25 4.22 32.81 -3.71
N ALA A 26 5.25 32.49 -4.50
CA ALA A 26 5.51 31.14 -5.02
C ALA A 26 6.70 30.52 -4.29
N ARG A 27 6.55 30.19 -3.00
CA ARG A 27 7.51 29.35 -2.25
C ARG A 27 6.82 28.54 -1.15
N GLU A 28 5.87 27.67 -1.50
CA GLU A 28 5.70 26.43 -0.73
C GLU A 28 6.76 25.43 -1.21
N PHE A 29 7.96 25.55 -0.65
CA PHE A 29 8.87 24.41 -0.64
C PHE A 29 8.18 23.31 0.15
N ARG A 30 7.77 22.26 -0.54
CA ARG A 30 7.33 21.01 0.08
C ARG A 30 8.40 20.61 1.08
N SER A 31 8.05 20.65 2.36
CA SER A 31 8.87 20.08 3.43
C SER A 31 9.32 18.69 2.99
N ILE A 32 10.62 18.55 2.72
CA ILE A 32 11.23 17.26 2.47
C ILE A 32 11.17 16.52 3.80
N LYS A 33 10.09 15.74 4.01
CA LYS A 33 10.02 14.82 5.13
C LYS A 33 11.19 13.85 4.98
N SER A 34 12.08 13.86 5.96
CA SER A 34 13.19 12.92 6.02
C SER A 34 12.66 11.49 5.89
N ILE A 35 13.25 10.71 4.99
CA ILE A 35 12.95 9.28 4.88
C ILE A 35 13.56 8.63 6.11
N PRO A 36 12.78 7.93 6.96
CA PRO A 36 13.32 7.27 8.12
C PRO A 36 14.42 6.30 7.70
N THR A 37 15.59 6.46 8.33
CA THR A 37 16.77 5.61 8.20
C THR A 37 16.36 4.13 8.26
N PRO A 38 16.97 3.24 7.43
CA PRO A 38 16.65 1.82 7.43
C PRO A 38 16.59 1.26 8.85
N LYS A 39 15.46 0.63 9.15
CA LYS A 39 15.13 0.07 10.47
C LYS A 39 16.29 -0.79 10.97
N ALA A 40 16.79 -0.49 12.16
CA ALA A 40 17.80 -1.30 12.83
C ALA A 40 17.38 -2.78 12.79
N LEU A 41 18.33 -3.67 12.51
CA LEU A 41 18.13 -5.12 12.56
C LEU A 41 17.44 -5.48 13.89
N PRO A 42 16.47 -6.42 13.88
CA PRO A 42 15.85 -6.87 15.12
C PRO A 42 16.91 -7.35 16.12
N GLU A 43 16.60 -7.26 17.41
CA GLU A 43 17.53 -7.63 18.48
C GLU A 43 18.11 -9.05 18.23
N LYS A 44 19.46 -9.15 18.21
CA LYS A 44 20.23 -10.38 17.89
C LYS A 44 20.16 -10.88 16.45
N ALA A 45 19.68 -10.06 15.50
CA ALA A 45 19.69 -10.42 14.09
C ALA A 45 20.99 -9.96 13.41
N GLU A 46 21.59 -10.85 12.64
CA GLU A 46 22.74 -10.55 11.80
C GLU A 46 22.28 -10.38 10.34
N ALA A 47 22.73 -9.31 9.67
CA ALA A 47 22.47 -9.14 8.24
C ALA A 47 23.17 -10.27 7.46
N VAL A 48 22.47 -10.81 6.45
CA VAL A 48 23.13 -11.73 5.52
C VAL A 48 23.98 -10.90 4.54
N ALA A 49 25.25 -11.27 4.37
CA ALA A 49 26.18 -10.58 3.47
C ALA A 49 25.71 -10.55 2.01
N GLU A 50 25.06 -11.62 1.56
CA GLU A 50 24.45 -11.72 0.23
C GLU A 50 23.04 -12.30 0.33
N MET A 51 22.03 -11.53 -0.10
CA MET A 51 20.66 -11.99 -0.08
C MET A 51 20.44 -13.10 -1.11
N GLN A 52 19.95 -14.24 -0.65
CA GLN A 52 19.57 -15.34 -1.53
C GLN A 52 18.09 -15.25 -1.91
N PRO A 53 17.73 -15.51 -3.19
CA PRO A 53 16.34 -15.65 -3.60
C PRO A 53 15.64 -16.76 -2.80
N VAL A 54 14.47 -16.46 -2.27
CA VAL A 54 13.62 -17.47 -1.62
C VAL A 54 13.04 -18.40 -2.69
N ASP A 55 13.06 -19.71 -2.42
CA ASP A 55 12.50 -20.72 -3.33
C ASP A 55 11.02 -20.44 -3.63
N ARG A 56 10.68 -20.44 -4.93
CA ARG A 56 9.33 -20.14 -5.42
C ARG A 56 8.25 -21.01 -4.76
N LYS A 57 8.50 -22.30 -4.52
CA LYS A 57 7.52 -23.21 -3.90
C LYS A 57 7.18 -22.79 -2.47
N ILE A 58 8.14 -22.18 -1.76
CA ILE A 58 7.92 -21.68 -0.40
C ILE A 58 7.01 -20.45 -0.44
N VAL A 59 7.26 -19.54 -1.38
CA VAL A 59 6.41 -18.36 -1.64
C VAL A 59 5.01 -18.79 -2.02
N GLU A 60 4.86 -19.74 -2.97
CA GLU A 60 3.57 -20.29 -3.37
C GLU A 60 2.82 -20.91 -2.20
N LYS A 61 3.51 -21.67 -1.34
CA LYS A 61 2.91 -22.25 -0.13
C LYS A 61 2.47 -21.18 0.85
N ALA A 62 3.25 -20.11 1.03
CA ALA A 62 2.90 -19.01 1.92
C ALA A 62 1.67 -18.23 1.41
N VAL A 63 1.64 -17.89 0.12
CA VAL A 63 0.50 -17.21 -0.51
C VAL A 63 -0.77 -18.08 -0.44
N ASN A 64 -0.67 -19.38 -0.73
CA ASN A 64 -1.81 -20.30 -0.60
C ASN A 64 -2.35 -20.34 0.83
N LYS A 65 -1.47 -20.36 1.84
CA LYS A 65 -1.90 -20.31 3.25
C LYS A 65 -2.60 -18.98 3.58
N LEU A 66 -2.06 -17.86 3.09
CA LEU A 66 -2.65 -16.54 3.28
C LEU A 66 -4.07 -16.46 2.68
N MET A 67 -4.24 -16.91 1.43
CA MET A 67 -5.57 -16.91 0.79
C MET A 67 -6.53 -17.88 1.47
N GLY A 68 -6.03 -19.04 1.92
CA GLY A 68 -6.81 -19.97 2.73
C GLY A 68 -7.29 -19.36 4.05
N ALA A 69 -6.47 -18.54 4.70
CA ALA A 69 -6.83 -17.83 5.92
C ALA A 69 -7.85 -16.72 5.66
N TRP A 70 -7.69 -15.97 4.56
CA TRP A 70 -8.68 -15.00 4.11
C TRP A 70 -10.06 -15.66 3.91
N ASN A 71 -10.10 -16.80 3.19
CA ASN A 71 -11.33 -17.56 2.92
C ASN A 71 -12.00 -18.17 4.17
N LYS A 72 -11.28 -18.26 5.28
CA LYS A 72 -11.76 -18.83 6.55
C LYS A 72 -12.03 -17.77 7.62
N ALA A 73 -11.97 -16.48 7.25
CA ALA A 73 -12.03 -15.37 8.20
C ALA A 73 -11.00 -15.47 9.34
N SER A 74 -9.81 -16.03 9.05
CA SER A 74 -8.71 -16.19 10.01
C SER A 74 -7.44 -15.46 9.55
N LEU A 75 -7.61 -14.39 8.77
CA LEU A 75 -6.50 -13.60 8.22
C LEU A 75 -5.65 -12.95 9.32
N GLU A 76 -6.29 -12.58 10.43
CA GLU A 76 -5.65 -11.91 11.56
C GLU A 76 -4.47 -12.70 12.14
N ASP A 77 -4.49 -14.04 12.06
CA ASP A 77 -3.40 -14.93 12.51
C ASP A 77 -2.12 -14.78 11.67
N PHE A 78 -2.24 -14.25 10.45
CA PHE A 78 -1.12 -14.07 9.52
C PHE A 78 -0.58 -12.64 9.51
N LEU A 79 -1.28 -11.70 10.16
CA LEU A 79 -0.84 -10.33 10.30
C LEU A 79 0.17 -10.24 11.46
N GLY A 80 1.35 -9.70 11.18
CA GLY A 80 2.37 -9.53 12.22
C GLY A 80 1.90 -8.58 13.32
N GLU A 81 2.47 -8.71 14.53
CA GLU A 81 2.15 -7.84 15.67
C GLU A 81 2.28 -6.34 15.37
N GLY A 82 3.28 -5.97 14.55
CA GLY A 82 3.50 -4.60 14.09
C GLY A 82 2.79 -4.24 12.78
N PHE A 83 1.79 -5.01 12.34
CA PHE A 83 1.03 -4.69 11.14
C PHE A 83 0.22 -3.41 11.36
N PHE A 84 0.40 -2.44 10.48
CA PHE A 84 -0.23 -1.15 10.62
C PHE A 84 -1.75 -1.28 10.52
N ASP A 85 -2.45 -0.81 11.56
CA ASP A 85 -3.91 -0.72 11.60
C ASP A 85 -4.61 -2.08 11.31
N LYS A 86 -4.10 -3.13 11.95
CA LYS A 86 -4.60 -4.52 11.82
C LYS A 86 -6.12 -4.61 11.99
N SER A 87 -6.67 -3.98 13.03
CA SER A 87 -8.10 -3.99 13.33
C SER A 87 -8.91 -3.41 12.17
N ARG A 88 -8.50 -2.25 11.63
CA ARG A 88 -9.21 -1.62 10.53
C ARG A 88 -9.23 -2.48 9.27
N LEU A 89 -8.16 -3.22 8.98
CA LEU A 89 -8.15 -4.16 7.86
C LEU A 89 -9.18 -5.28 8.07
N VAL A 90 -9.20 -5.87 9.26
CA VAL A 90 -10.14 -6.95 9.59
C VAL A 90 -11.58 -6.43 9.55
N ASP A 91 -11.86 -5.29 10.18
CA ASP A 91 -13.17 -4.64 10.18
C ASP A 91 -13.64 -4.31 8.75
N ALA A 92 -12.73 -3.81 7.91
CA ALA A 92 -13.06 -3.51 6.51
C ALA A 92 -13.37 -4.77 5.70
N ILE A 93 -12.70 -5.89 5.98
CA ILE A 93 -13.03 -7.17 5.35
C ILE A 93 -14.41 -7.61 5.82
N ASP A 94 -14.68 -7.60 7.12
CA ASP A 94 -15.95 -8.06 7.68
C ASP A 94 -17.15 -7.20 7.25
N ASP A 95 -16.97 -5.89 7.08
CA ASP A 95 -18.03 -4.96 6.67
C ASP A 95 -18.24 -4.90 5.16
N LYS A 96 -17.16 -4.98 4.36
CA LYS A 96 -17.24 -4.74 2.91
C LYS A 96 -17.29 -6.02 2.07
N VAL A 97 -16.87 -7.16 2.61
CA VAL A 97 -16.79 -8.41 1.85
C VAL A 97 -18.05 -9.23 2.10
N PRO A 98 -18.75 -9.70 1.04
CA PRO A 98 -19.87 -10.63 1.19
C PRO A 98 -19.46 -11.89 1.95
N ARG A 99 -20.35 -12.42 2.81
CA ARG A 99 -20.03 -13.59 3.65
C ARG A 99 -19.74 -14.87 2.86
N ASP A 100 -20.26 -14.99 1.66
CA ASP A 100 -20.03 -16.13 0.77
C ASP A 100 -18.86 -15.90 -0.19
N ALA A 101 -18.11 -14.81 -0.02
CA ALA A 101 -17.01 -14.49 -0.89
C ALA A 101 -15.83 -15.44 -0.70
N SER A 102 -15.21 -15.82 -1.82
CA SER A 102 -13.99 -16.61 -1.84
C SER A 102 -12.96 -15.96 -2.77
N LEU A 103 -11.71 -16.00 -2.34
CA LEU A 103 -10.56 -15.49 -3.06
C LEU A 103 -9.76 -16.65 -3.64
N ARG A 104 -9.58 -16.63 -4.96
CA ARG A 104 -8.81 -17.62 -5.72
C ARG A 104 -7.54 -17.00 -6.28
N ILE A 105 -6.43 -17.74 -6.23
CA ILE A 105 -5.18 -17.35 -6.88
C ILE A 105 -5.27 -17.69 -8.36
N LEU A 106 -5.00 -16.72 -9.23
CA LEU A 106 -4.87 -16.92 -10.68
C LEU A 106 -3.41 -17.10 -11.08
N SER A 107 -2.50 -16.28 -10.53
CA SER A 107 -1.06 -16.42 -10.78
C SER A 107 -0.22 -15.73 -9.70
N ILE A 108 1.02 -16.19 -9.52
CA ILE A 108 2.02 -15.57 -8.65
C ILE A 108 3.23 -15.19 -9.53
N GLN A 109 3.64 -13.93 -9.44
CA GLN A 109 4.67 -13.31 -10.27
C GLN A 109 5.49 -12.31 -9.43
N GLY A 110 6.56 -11.76 -10.00
CA GLY A 110 7.32 -10.67 -9.37
C GLY A 110 7.80 -11.01 -7.95
N ILE A 111 8.39 -12.19 -7.75
CA ILE A 111 8.91 -12.62 -6.45
C ILE A 111 10.26 -11.98 -6.23
N GLN A 112 10.42 -11.25 -5.12
CA GLN A 112 11.65 -10.57 -4.76
C GLN A 112 11.94 -10.70 -3.26
N THR A 113 13.16 -11.09 -2.90
CA THR A 113 13.66 -10.96 -1.53
C THR A 113 14.04 -9.49 -1.28
N LEU A 114 13.35 -8.82 -0.35
CA LEU A 114 13.59 -7.43 0.00
C LEU A 114 14.64 -7.28 1.10
N THR A 115 14.55 -8.12 2.13
CA THR A 115 15.53 -8.17 3.23
C THR A 115 15.75 -9.61 3.67
N GLN A 116 16.93 -9.91 4.19
CA GLN A 116 17.25 -11.22 4.72
C GLN A 116 18.23 -11.09 5.88
N ASN A 117 17.90 -11.75 6.98
CA ASN A 117 18.70 -11.72 8.21
C ASN A 117 18.65 -13.08 8.90
N VAL A 118 19.72 -13.42 9.62
CA VAL A 118 19.78 -14.61 10.46
C VAL A 118 19.30 -14.23 11.86
N GLN A 119 18.39 -15.02 12.42
CA GLN A 119 17.88 -14.84 13.77
C GLN A 119 17.97 -16.16 14.55
N PRO A 120 18.60 -16.18 15.72
CA PRO A 120 18.57 -17.35 16.60
C PRO A 120 17.18 -17.51 17.24
N ASP A 121 16.72 -18.75 17.39
CA ASP A 121 15.56 -19.06 18.23
C ASP A 121 15.94 -19.23 19.71
N ALA A 122 14.95 -19.43 20.57
CA ALA A 122 15.15 -19.65 22.01
C ALA A 122 16.00 -20.90 22.33
N SER A 123 16.18 -21.82 21.37
CA SER A 123 17.01 -23.02 21.49
C SER A 123 18.40 -22.83 20.89
N GLY A 124 18.76 -21.62 20.44
CA GLY A 124 20.02 -21.32 19.77
C GLY A 124 20.11 -21.81 18.32
N ARG A 125 19.02 -22.29 17.72
CA ARG A 125 19.01 -22.67 16.30
C ARG A 125 18.87 -21.42 15.44
N GLU A 126 19.69 -21.35 14.40
CA GLU A 126 19.67 -20.23 13.47
C GLU A 126 18.59 -20.39 12.39
N TRP A 127 17.80 -19.34 12.21
CA TRP A 127 16.78 -19.23 11.17
C TRP A 127 17.13 -18.10 10.21
N VAL A 128 17.03 -18.36 8.92
CA VAL A 128 17.05 -17.32 7.90
C VAL A 128 15.64 -16.75 7.78
N VAL A 129 15.49 -15.48 8.12
CA VAL A 129 14.24 -14.72 8.03
C VAL A 129 14.33 -13.81 6.81
N SER A 130 13.49 -14.08 5.82
CA SER A 130 13.45 -13.30 4.58
C SER A 130 12.14 -12.52 4.49
N THR A 131 12.21 -11.22 4.23
CA THR A 131 11.05 -10.43 3.81
C THR A 131 10.94 -10.53 2.30
N VAL A 132 9.81 -11.02 1.81
CA VAL A 132 9.56 -11.30 0.39
C VAL A 132 8.41 -10.43 -0.08
N SER A 133 8.57 -9.80 -1.24
CA SER A 133 7.45 -9.27 -2.03
C SER A 133 7.06 -10.27 -3.10
N ALA A 134 5.75 -10.45 -3.32
CA ALA A 134 5.22 -11.19 -4.45
C ALA A 134 3.98 -10.47 -5.02
N THR A 135 3.93 -10.34 -6.35
CA THR A 135 2.74 -9.87 -7.05
C THR A 135 1.80 -11.04 -7.29
N VAL A 136 0.58 -10.98 -6.77
CA VAL A 136 -0.40 -12.06 -6.90
C VAL A 136 -1.63 -11.53 -7.62
N LYS A 137 -1.97 -12.20 -8.72
CA LYS A 137 -3.24 -12.02 -9.42
C LYS A 137 -4.28 -12.91 -8.75
N THR A 138 -5.36 -12.32 -8.27
CA THR A 138 -6.45 -13.02 -7.58
C THR A 138 -7.80 -12.78 -8.25
N GLN A 139 -8.78 -13.61 -7.90
CA GLN A 139 -10.17 -13.47 -8.30
C GLN A 139 -11.06 -13.64 -7.07
N LEU A 140 -11.85 -12.62 -6.76
CA LEU A 140 -12.91 -12.66 -5.79
C LEU A 140 -14.19 -13.21 -6.45
N GLU A 141 -14.78 -14.22 -5.86
CA GLU A 141 -16.00 -14.88 -6.31
C GLU A 141 -17.05 -14.82 -5.20
N PHE A 142 -18.26 -14.36 -5.49
CA PHE A 142 -19.36 -14.24 -4.51
C PHE A 142 -20.72 -14.17 -5.22
N ASN A 143 -21.81 -14.38 -4.52
CA ASN A 143 -23.16 -14.19 -5.06
C ASN A 143 -23.73 -12.82 -4.67
N ASP A 144 -24.08 -12.02 -5.66
CA ASP A 144 -24.83 -10.78 -5.47
C ASP A 144 -26.33 -11.08 -5.57
N ALA A 145 -27.12 -10.63 -4.60
CA ALA A 145 -28.57 -10.90 -4.55
C ALA A 145 -29.34 -10.38 -5.77
N THR A 146 -28.82 -9.37 -6.46
CA THR A 146 -29.47 -8.74 -7.62
C THR A 146 -28.82 -9.16 -8.94
N ARG A 147 -27.50 -9.35 -8.96
CA ARG A 147 -26.71 -9.60 -10.18
C ARG A 147 -26.28 -11.06 -10.33
N GLY A 148 -26.62 -11.92 -9.38
CA GLY A 148 -26.20 -13.32 -9.35
C GLY A 148 -24.71 -13.47 -9.09
N PHE A 149 -24.14 -14.60 -9.48
CA PHE A 149 -22.73 -14.90 -9.26
C PHE A 149 -21.79 -13.89 -9.93
N GLN A 150 -20.88 -13.32 -9.14
CA GLN A 150 -19.92 -12.30 -9.56
C GLN A 150 -18.49 -12.84 -9.50
N ARG A 151 -17.66 -12.40 -10.45
CA ARG A 151 -16.20 -12.58 -10.45
C ARG A 151 -15.52 -11.23 -10.60
N ARG A 152 -14.59 -10.92 -9.70
CA ARG A 152 -13.81 -9.67 -9.73
C ARG A 152 -12.32 -10.00 -9.63
N GLU A 153 -11.57 -9.70 -10.68
CA GLU A 153 -10.13 -9.89 -10.67
C GLU A 153 -9.41 -8.72 -9.99
N GLY A 154 -8.27 -9.00 -9.38
CA GLY A 154 -7.38 -8.01 -8.79
C GLY A 154 -5.92 -8.43 -8.92
N VAL A 155 -5.02 -7.45 -8.88
CA VAL A 155 -3.57 -7.67 -8.79
C VAL A 155 -3.09 -6.89 -7.59
N ASN A 156 -2.46 -7.59 -6.64
CA ASN A 156 -1.96 -6.98 -5.41
C ASN A 156 -0.53 -7.44 -5.14
N GLU A 157 0.26 -6.56 -4.54
CA GLU A 157 1.57 -6.88 -4.00
C GLU A 157 1.42 -7.33 -2.55
N TYR A 158 2.02 -8.48 -2.22
CA TYR A 158 2.02 -9.04 -0.87
C TYR A 158 3.44 -9.05 -0.34
N ILE A 159 3.65 -8.36 0.77
CA ILE A 159 4.93 -8.35 1.50
C ILE A 159 4.77 -9.22 2.75
N PHE A 160 5.55 -10.29 2.84
CA PHE A 160 5.44 -11.23 3.95
C PHE A 160 6.81 -11.77 4.37
N ARG A 161 6.87 -12.27 5.62
CA ARG A 161 8.08 -12.86 6.19
C ARG A 161 8.04 -14.37 6.07
N VAL A 162 9.13 -14.95 5.56
CA VAL A 162 9.36 -16.40 5.48
C VAL A 162 10.51 -16.76 6.41
N ARG A 163 10.32 -17.80 7.24
CA ARG A 163 11.36 -18.34 8.12
C ARG A 163 11.79 -19.72 7.62
N GLN A 164 13.09 -19.89 7.38
CA GLN A 164 13.70 -21.14 6.94
C GLN A 164 14.84 -21.51 7.89
N LYS A 165 15.01 -22.80 8.16
CA LYS A 165 16.16 -23.25 8.95
C LYS A 165 17.44 -22.96 8.15
N LYS A 166 18.44 -22.36 8.79
CA LYS A 166 19.76 -22.19 8.16
C LYS A 166 20.35 -23.58 7.89
N LYS A 167 20.79 -23.82 6.66
CA LYS A 167 21.39 -25.10 6.25
C LYS A 167 22.76 -25.28 6.89
#